data_AF-A0A6C0FA28-F1
#
_entry.id   AF-A0A6C0FA28-F1
#
_cell.length_a   1.000
_cell.length_b   1.000
_cell.length_c   1.000
_cell.angle_alpha   90.00
_cell.angle_beta   90.00
_cell.angle_gamma   90.00
#
_symmetry.space_group_name_H-M   'P 1'
#
loop_
_entity.id
_entity.type
_entity.pdbx_description
1 polymer ?
#
loop_
_entity_poly.entity_id
_entity_poly.type
_entity_poly.pdbx_seq_one_letter_code
_entity_poly.pdbx_strand_id
1 'polypeptide(L)'
;MTSRKRYSKTKKTKKAINSRKTRKNKKEKEFLYHPDNPDKSFDVYINKNPEDTIPIAYSTVKDVKETIAKLEKLYKSKKYSHKRIWQVGMIMKVRLEAMYKHHKTRYPNAKYVKQRYNLAKRYFLFLGKRTKLTSWKERRDLTFNIN
;
A
#
# COMPACT_ATOMS: atom_id res chain seq x y z
N MET A 1 -67.08 46.79 -2.99
CA MET A 1 -67.74 45.61 -2.43
C MET A 1 -67.15 44.35 -3.06
N THR A 2 -66.10 43.79 -2.46
CA THR A 2 -65.37 42.63 -2.96
C THR A 2 -65.92 41.36 -2.31
N SER A 3 -66.57 40.52 -3.12
CA SER A 3 -67.09 39.22 -2.69
C SER A 3 -66.03 38.12 -2.79
N ARG A 4 -65.91 37.35 -1.70
CA ARG A 4 -65.11 36.12 -1.55
C ARG A 4 -65.49 35.07 -2.60
N LYS A 5 -64.49 34.38 -3.15
CA LYS A 5 -64.64 32.99 -3.61
C LYS A 5 -63.48 32.16 -3.06
N ARG A 6 -63.82 31.20 -2.19
CA ARG A 6 -62.92 30.16 -1.65
C ARG A 6 -62.65 29.13 -2.75
N TYR A 7 -61.45 28.54 -2.77
CA TYR A 7 -61.11 27.14 -3.16
C TYR A 7 -59.57 27.07 -3.36
N SER A 8 -58.83 25.98 -3.22
CA SER A 8 -58.82 24.80 -2.35
C SER A 8 -57.36 24.29 -2.41
N LYS A 9 -56.81 23.79 -1.30
CA LYS A 9 -55.41 23.31 -1.23
C LYS A 9 -55.28 21.96 -1.96
N THR A 10 -54.77 21.93 -3.18
CA THR A 10 -54.35 20.69 -3.83
C THR A 10 -52.92 20.33 -3.44
N LYS A 11 -52.78 19.39 -2.49
CA LYS A 11 -51.51 18.72 -2.16
C LYS A 11 -51.06 17.89 -3.37
N LYS A 12 -50.01 18.32 -4.08
CA LYS A 12 -49.32 17.49 -5.07
C LYS A 12 -48.63 16.32 -4.35
N THR A 13 -49.19 15.12 -4.44
CA THR A 13 -48.55 13.88 -4.03
C THR A 13 -47.43 13.55 -5.02
N LYS A 14 -46.17 13.64 -4.57
CA LYS A 14 -45.02 13.14 -5.33
C LYS A 14 -45.09 11.60 -5.34
N LYS A 15 -45.54 11.00 -6.44
CA LYS A 15 -45.40 9.55 -6.68
C LYS A 15 -43.91 9.21 -6.67
N ALA A 16 -43.44 8.52 -5.64
CA ALA A 16 -42.10 7.97 -5.59
C ALA A 16 -41.99 6.86 -6.64
N ILE A 17 -41.20 7.10 -7.69
CA ILE A 17 -40.81 6.06 -8.65
C ILE A 17 -39.84 5.13 -7.92
N ASN A 18 -40.36 4.02 -7.40
CA ASN A 18 -39.56 2.91 -6.90
C ASN A 18 -38.84 2.25 -8.08
N SER A 19 -37.66 2.76 -8.44
CA SER A 19 -36.72 2.00 -9.27
C SER A 19 -36.16 0.86 -8.43
N ARG A 20 -36.74 -0.34 -8.57
CA ARG A 20 -36.13 -1.56 -8.05
C ARG A 20 -34.83 -1.79 -8.82
N LYS A 21 -33.70 -1.33 -8.27
CA LYS A 21 -32.37 -1.76 -8.72
C LYS A 21 -32.31 -3.28 -8.58
N THR A 22 -32.29 -3.98 -9.72
CA THR A 22 -31.94 -5.40 -9.75
C THR A 22 -30.53 -5.55 -9.17
N ARG A 23 -30.41 -6.27 -8.06
CA ARG A 23 -29.10 -6.70 -7.53
C ARG A 23 -28.51 -7.64 -8.57
N LYS A 24 -27.64 -7.14 -9.46
CA LYS A 24 -26.75 -8.02 -10.22
C LYS A 24 -25.99 -8.85 -9.20
N ASN A 25 -26.14 -10.17 -9.25
CA ASN A 25 -25.29 -11.11 -8.51
C ASN A 25 -23.84 -10.81 -8.90
N LYS A 26 -23.15 -10.05 -8.06
CA LYS A 26 -21.73 -9.79 -8.23
C LYS A 26 -21.05 -11.10 -7.91
N LYS A 27 -20.62 -11.85 -8.94
CA LYS A 27 -19.71 -12.98 -8.73
C LYS A 27 -18.62 -12.48 -7.79
N GLU A 28 -18.48 -13.12 -6.63
CA GLU A 28 -17.37 -12.81 -5.75
C GLU A 28 -16.10 -12.97 -6.58
N LYS A 29 -15.28 -11.92 -6.61
CA LYS A 29 -13.97 -12.02 -7.24
C LYS A 29 -13.15 -12.87 -6.28
N GLU A 30 -13.20 -14.18 -6.46
CA GLU A 30 -12.30 -15.10 -5.80
C GLU A 30 -10.88 -14.66 -6.17
N PHE A 31 -10.08 -14.30 -5.17
CA PHE A 31 -8.65 -14.08 -5.31
C PHE A 31 -8.00 -15.45 -5.54
N LEU A 32 -8.26 -16.05 -6.71
CA LEU A 32 -8.01 -17.46 -6.90
C LEU A 32 -6.53 -17.69 -7.22
N TYR A 33 -5.85 -18.35 -6.29
CA TYR A 33 -4.56 -18.98 -6.54
C TYR A 33 -4.79 -20.12 -7.54
N HIS A 34 -4.17 -20.01 -8.70
CA HIS A 34 -4.22 -20.98 -9.79
C HIS A 34 -2.92 -21.81 -9.78
N PRO A 35 -2.90 -22.99 -9.15
CA PRO A 35 -1.68 -23.81 -9.02
C PRO A 35 -1.09 -24.20 -10.38
N ASP A 36 -1.94 -24.41 -11.38
CA ASP A 36 -1.52 -24.86 -12.71
C ASP A 36 -1.15 -23.70 -13.65
N ASN A 37 -1.45 -22.45 -13.26
CA ASN A 37 -1.15 -21.26 -14.06
C ASN A 37 -0.90 -20.02 -13.17
N PRO A 38 0.33 -19.86 -12.67
CA PRO A 38 0.68 -18.77 -11.76
C PRO A 38 0.46 -17.38 -12.39
N ASP A 39 0.46 -17.25 -13.71
CA ASP A 39 0.21 -15.98 -14.41
C ASP A 39 -1.22 -15.45 -14.26
N LYS A 40 -2.18 -16.36 -14.01
CA LYS A 40 -3.60 -16.04 -13.77
C LYS A 40 -3.88 -15.75 -12.29
N SER A 41 -2.95 -16.12 -11.39
CA SER A 41 -3.08 -15.86 -9.96
C SER A 41 -2.92 -14.37 -9.68
N PHE A 42 -3.88 -13.79 -8.97
CA PHE A 42 -3.74 -12.43 -8.44
C PHE A 42 -2.91 -12.50 -7.15
N ASP A 43 -1.60 -12.61 -7.26
CA ASP A 43 -0.71 -12.36 -6.14
C ASP A 43 -0.06 -10.99 -6.31
N VAL A 44 -0.43 -10.07 -5.43
CA VAL A 44 0.12 -8.72 -5.31
C VAL A 44 1.66 -8.75 -5.12
N TYR A 45 2.22 -9.90 -4.75
CA TYR A 45 3.63 -10.12 -4.46
C TYR A 45 4.38 -11.02 -5.46
N ILE A 46 3.73 -11.55 -6.51
CA ILE A 46 4.45 -12.26 -7.58
C ILE A 46 4.96 -11.23 -8.59
N ASN A 47 6.27 -11.08 -8.63
CA ASN A 47 6.95 -10.33 -9.67
C ASN A 47 7.12 -11.25 -10.88
N LYS A 48 6.45 -10.92 -12.00
CA LYS A 48 6.51 -11.73 -13.23
C LYS A 48 7.87 -11.67 -13.93
N ASN A 49 8.72 -10.68 -13.61
CA ASN A 49 10.08 -10.58 -14.14
C ASN A 49 11.12 -10.83 -13.01
N PRO A 50 11.94 -11.90 -13.08
CA PRO A 50 12.98 -12.17 -12.09
C PRO A 50 14.00 -11.02 -11.94
N GLU A 51 14.27 -10.23 -12.98
CA GLU A 51 15.24 -9.11 -12.96
C GLU A 51 14.86 -7.99 -11.98
N ASP A 52 13.56 -7.82 -11.75
CA ASP A 52 13.03 -6.80 -10.85
C ASP A 52 13.13 -7.22 -9.36
N THR A 53 13.54 -8.45 -9.07
CA THR A 53 13.58 -9.00 -7.71
C THR A 53 14.81 -8.51 -6.96
N ILE A 54 14.59 -7.79 -5.86
CA ILE A 54 15.66 -7.32 -4.97
C ILE A 54 15.57 -8.13 -3.67
N PRO A 55 16.59 -8.94 -3.32
CA PRO A 55 16.55 -9.70 -2.08
C PRO A 55 16.65 -8.75 -0.88
N ILE A 56 15.80 -9.01 0.13
CA ILE A 56 15.66 -8.19 1.34
C ILE A 56 16.07 -9.06 2.53
N ALA A 57 17.15 -8.67 3.21
CA ALA A 57 17.50 -9.23 4.51
C ALA A 57 16.94 -8.31 5.61
N TYR A 58 16.21 -8.87 6.56
CA TYR A 58 15.59 -8.06 7.62
C TYR A 58 15.59 -8.76 8.97
N SER A 59 16.37 -9.82 9.17
CA SER A 59 16.35 -10.66 10.38
C SER A 59 16.93 -9.93 11.58
N THR A 60 18.00 -9.17 11.39
CA THR A 60 18.65 -8.35 12.42
C THR A 60 18.49 -6.85 12.15
N VAL A 61 18.82 -6.00 13.14
CA VAL A 61 18.88 -4.55 12.92
C VAL A 61 19.95 -4.19 11.87
N LYS A 62 21.08 -4.90 11.87
CA LYS A 62 22.16 -4.72 10.91
C LYS A 62 21.67 -5.01 9.49
N ASP A 63 20.97 -6.13 9.28
CA ASP A 63 20.43 -6.50 7.97
C ASP A 63 19.48 -5.43 7.42
N VAL A 64 18.64 -4.85 8.29
CA VAL A 64 17.72 -3.79 7.88
C VAL A 64 18.50 -2.54 7.45
N LYS A 65 19.55 -2.15 8.18
CA LYS A 65 20.42 -1.03 7.81
C LYS A 65 21.11 -1.27 6.47
N GLU A 66 21.69 -2.45 6.29
CA GLU A 66 22.41 -2.84 5.06
C GLU A 66 21.46 -2.92 3.87
N THR A 67 20.25 -3.46 4.06
CA THR A 67 19.23 -3.50 3.02
C THR A 67 18.80 -2.10 2.60
N ILE A 68 18.58 -1.18 3.56
CA ILE A 68 18.29 0.22 3.23
C ILE A 68 19.43 0.86 2.45
N ALA A 69 20.69 0.68 2.88
CA ALA A 69 21.85 1.20 2.17
C ALA A 69 21.96 0.65 0.75
N LYS A 70 21.68 -0.65 0.57
CA LYS A 70 21.61 -1.31 -0.74
C LYS A 70 20.54 -0.69 -1.63
N LEU A 71 19.32 -0.49 -1.11
CA LEU A 71 18.23 0.15 -1.86
C LEU A 71 18.58 1.56 -2.30
N GLU A 72 19.22 2.35 -1.43
CA GLU A 72 19.68 3.69 -1.75
C GLU A 72 20.76 3.68 -2.85
N LYS A 73 21.73 2.76 -2.78
CA LYS A 73 22.74 2.60 -3.83
C LYS A 73 22.11 2.21 -5.18
N LEU A 74 21.17 1.27 -5.15
CA LEU A 74 20.44 0.80 -6.33
C LEU A 74 19.61 1.92 -6.98
N TYR A 75 18.98 2.78 -6.17
CA TYR A 75 18.26 3.94 -6.66
C TYR A 75 19.20 4.97 -7.30
N LYS A 76 20.27 5.35 -6.59
CA LYS A 76 21.21 6.40 -7.02
C LYS A 76 22.00 6.00 -8.26
N SER A 77 22.28 4.71 -8.44
CA SER A 77 22.89 4.16 -9.65
C SER A 77 21.93 4.03 -10.84
N LYS A 78 20.67 4.47 -10.71
CA LYS A 78 19.60 4.34 -11.72
C LYS A 78 19.25 2.90 -12.10
N LYS A 79 19.75 1.89 -11.39
CA LYS A 79 19.47 0.48 -11.67
C LYS A 79 17.99 0.14 -11.47
N TYR A 80 17.33 0.75 -10.49
CA TYR A 80 15.90 0.59 -10.26
C TYR A 80 15.18 1.93 -10.12
N SER A 81 13.95 1.98 -10.62
CA SER A 81 13.09 3.15 -10.48
C SER A 81 12.69 3.39 -9.02
N HIS A 82 12.38 4.64 -8.68
CA HIS A 82 11.87 4.99 -7.35
C HIS A 82 10.62 4.19 -6.97
N LYS A 83 9.74 3.93 -7.94
CA LYS A 83 8.53 3.10 -7.74
C LYS A 83 8.91 1.70 -7.23
N ARG A 84 9.92 1.07 -7.80
CA ARG A 84 10.36 -0.27 -7.39
C ARG A 84 10.97 -0.25 -5.98
N ILE A 85 11.83 0.72 -5.71
CA ILE A 85 12.42 0.91 -4.37
C ILE A 85 11.33 1.18 -3.32
N TRP A 86 10.30 1.95 -3.67
CA TRP A 86 9.16 2.23 -2.80
C TRP A 86 8.34 0.98 -2.47
N GLN A 87 8.07 0.12 -3.47
CA GLN A 87 7.42 -1.17 -3.25
C GLN A 87 8.24 -2.06 -2.29
N VAL A 88 9.55 -2.15 -2.52
CA VAL A 88 10.47 -2.94 -1.68
C VAL A 88 10.55 -2.38 -0.25
N GLY A 89 10.54 -1.06 -0.09
CA GLY A 89 10.44 -0.41 1.22
C GLY A 89 9.11 -0.71 1.93
N MET A 90 7.99 -0.72 1.19
CA MET A 90 6.67 -1.03 1.71
C MET A 90 6.58 -2.48 2.21
N ILE A 91 7.03 -3.46 1.42
CA ILE A 91 6.99 -4.88 1.83
C ILE A 91 7.88 -5.13 3.05
N MET A 92 9.07 -4.51 3.12
CA MET A 92 9.94 -4.60 4.28
C MET A 92 9.24 -4.07 5.55
N LYS A 93 8.58 -2.90 5.45
CA LYS A 93 7.80 -2.33 6.56
C LYS A 93 6.64 -3.24 6.98
N VAL A 94 5.85 -3.75 6.03
CA VAL A 94 4.68 -4.60 6.32
C VAL A 94 5.10 -5.90 7.01
N ARG A 95 6.17 -6.56 6.53
CA ARG A 95 6.70 -7.78 7.14
C ARG A 95 7.16 -7.53 8.58
N LEU A 96 7.93 -6.46 8.80
CA LEU A 96 8.40 -6.09 10.14
C LEU A 96 7.26 -5.63 11.06
N GLU A 97 6.20 -5.02 10.51
CA GLU A 97 5.00 -4.66 11.28
C GLU A 97 4.25 -5.90 11.76
N ALA A 98 4.05 -6.89 10.88
CA ALA A 98 3.42 -8.15 11.25
C ALA A 98 4.23 -8.88 12.32
N MET A 99 5.55 -8.91 12.19
CA MET A 99 6.45 -9.44 13.22
C MET A 99 6.31 -8.66 14.53
N TYR A 100 6.26 -7.32 14.48
CA TYR A 100 6.11 -6.48 15.66
C TYR A 100 4.78 -6.74 16.39
N LYS A 101 3.67 -6.88 15.66
CA LYS A 101 2.35 -7.17 16.25
C LYS A 101 2.27 -8.55 16.89
N HIS A 102 2.92 -9.54 16.32
CA HIS A 102 2.83 -10.94 16.75
C HIS A 102 4.11 -11.49 17.40
N HIS A 103 5.04 -10.63 17.84
CA HIS A 103 6.33 -11.09 18.36
C HIS A 103 6.18 -11.99 19.60
N LYS A 104 5.20 -11.75 20.45
CA LYS A 104 4.97 -12.57 21.66
C LYS A 104 4.45 -13.98 21.36
N THR A 105 3.71 -14.16 20.25
CA THR A 105 3.01 -15.42 19.94
C THR A 105 3.69 -16.22 18.85
N ARG A 106 4.06 -15.57 17.73
CA ARG A 106 4.59 -16.26 16.54
C ARG A 106 6.11 -16.14 16.39
N TYR A 107 6.73 -15.14 17.03
CA TYR A 107 8.17 -14.87 16.90
C TYR A 107 8.86 -14.63 18.26
N PRO A 108 8.72 -15.55 19.24
CA PRO A 108 9.23 -15.35 20.60
C PRO A 108 10.75 -15.13 20.64
N ASN A 109 11.49 -15.72 19.69
CA ASN A 109 12.95 -15.65 19.62
C ASN A 109 13.47 -14.40 18.88
N ALA A 110 12.59 -13.59 18.28
CA ALA A 110 13.01 -12.45 17.49
C ALA A 110 13.45 -11.30 18.39
N LYS A 111 14.73 -10.92 18.28
CA LYS A 111 15.32 -9.82 19.06
C LYS A 111 15.12 -8.47 18.36
N TYR A 112 15.00 -7.42 19.16
CA TYR A 112 14.95 -6.02 18.70
C TYR A 112 13.88 -5.71 17.63
N VAL A 113 12.75 -6.42 17.65
CA VAL A 113 11.70 -6.31 16.62
C VAL A 113 11.17 -4.89 16.50
N LYS A 114 10.98 -4.19 17.63
CA LYS A 114 10.55 -2.79 17.66
C LYS A 114 11.54 -1.87 16.94
N GLN A 115 12.84 -2.03 17.17
CA GLN A 115 13.88 -1.22 16.52
C GLN A 115 13.92 -1.45 15.01
N ARG A 116 13.87 -2.72 14.59
CA ARG A 116 13.79 -3.11 13.17
C ARG A 116 12.59 -2.47 12.48
N TYR A 117 11.41 -2.60 13.08
CA TYR A 117 10.18 -2.01 12.57
C TYR A 117 10.27 -0.47 12.48
N ASN A 118 10.75 0.19 13.53
CA ASN A 118 10.87 1.64 13.55
C ASN A 118 11.83 2.16 12.47
N LEU A 119 12.95 1.47 12.23
CA LEU A 119 13.89 1.83 11.17
C LEU A 119 13.25 1.70 9.78
N ALA A 120 12.56 0.59 9.51
CA ALA A 120 11.84 0.39 8.26
C ALA A 120 10.70 1.41 8.06
N LYS A 121 9.97 1.75 9.14
CA LYS A 121 8.93 2.79 9.12
C LYS A 121 9.50 4.17 8.79
N ARG A 122 10.62 4.56 9.40
CA ARG A 122 11.34 5.81 9.10
C ARG A 122 11.72 5.87 7.61
N TYR A 123 12.28 4.78 7.09
CA TYR A 123 12.68 4.69 5.69
C TYR A 123 11.48 4.78 4.74
N PHE A 124 10.38 4.07 5.03
CA PHE A 124 9.17 4.14 4.22
C PHE A 124 8.58 5.56 4.16
N LEU A 125 8.53 6.27 5.29
CA LEU A 125 8.08 7.66 5.35
C LEU A 125 9.01 8.59 4.53
N PHE A 126 10.32 8.36 4.61
CA PHE A 126 11.31 9.07 3.80
C PHE A 126 11.07 8.86 2.31
N LEU A 127 10.84 7.63 1.87
CA LEU A 127 10.50 7.33 0.47
C LEU A 127 9.20 8.01 0.04
N GLY A 128 8.21 8.11 0.94
CA GLY A 128 6.99 8.88 0.72
C GLY A 128 7.24 10.37 0.51
N LYS A 129 8.16 10.98 1.28
CA LYS A 129 8.61 12.37 1.05
C LYS A 129 9.29 12.51 -0.31
N ARG A 130 10.18 11.58 -0.66
CA ARG A 130 10.87 11.56 -1.96
C ARG A 130 9.89 11.52 -3.15
N THR A 131 8.77 10.79 -3.03
CA THR A 131 7.75 10.72 -4.10
C THR A 131 7.13 12.08 -4.43
N LYS A 132 7.07 13.01 -3.47
CA LYS A 132 6.46 14.34 -3.67
C LYS A 132 7.32 15.29 -4.51
N LEU A 133 8.62 15.03 -4.62
CA LEU A 133 9.53 15.81 -5.44
C LEU A 133 9.29 15.48 -6.91
N THR A 134 9.39 16.46 -7.80
CA THR A 134 9.14 16.28 -9.24
C THR A 134 10.41 15.87 -9.98
N SER A 135 11.56 16.47 -9.67
CA SER A 135 12.80 16.21 -10.39
C SER A 135 13.54 14.98 -9.88
N TRP A 136 14.14 14.21 -10.79
CA TRP A 136 15.02 13.08 -10.42
C TRP A 136 16.23 13.55 -9.62
N LYS A 137 16.79 14.72 -9.94
CA LYS A 137 17.97 15.27 -9.26
C LYS A 137 17.64 15.55 -7.79
N GLU A 138 16.54 16.24 -7.51
CA GLU A 138 16.06 16.51 -6.16
C GLU A 138 15.81 15.22 -5.36
N ARG A 139 15.16 14.22 -6.00
CA ARG A 139 14.90 12.92 -5.36
C ARG A 139 16.18 12.18 -4.99
N ARG A 140 17.18 12.23 -5.86
CA ARG A 140 18.48 11.59 -5.67
C ARG A 140 19.30 12.26 -4.57
N ASP A 141 19.28 13.58 -4.55
CA ASP A 141 20.07 14.39 -3.62
C ASP A 141 19.49 14.29 -2.18
N LEU A 142 18.20 13.96 -2.05
CA LEU A 142 17.59 13.60 -0.78
C LEU A 142 18.22 12.32 -0.18
N THR A 143 18.89 12.45 0.97
CA THR A 143 19.57 11.34 1.66
C THR A 143 18.83 10.88 2.90
N PHE A 144 18.71 9.57 3.09
CA PHE A 144 18.20 9.00 4.33
C PHE A 144 19.30 8.91 5.38
N ASN A 145 19.09 9.49 6.57
CA ASN A 145 19.99 9.30 7.71
C ASN A 145 19.58 8.02 8.47
N ILE A 146 20.50 7.05 8.50
CA ILE A 146 20.34 5.73 9.14
C ILE A 146 20.59 5.78 10.65
N ASN A 147 21.32 6.79 11.13
CA ASN A 147 21.67 6.93 12.54
C ASN A 147 20.45 7.24 13.43
#